data_AF-W0I3I6-F1
#
_entry.id   AF-W0I3I6-F1
#
_cell.length_a   1.000
_cell.length_b   1.000
_cell.length_c   1.000
_cell.angle_alpha   90.00
_cell.angle_beta   90.00
_cell.angle_gamma   90.00
#
_symmetry.space_group_name_H-M   'P 1'
#
loop_
_entity.id
_entity.type
_entity.pdbx_description
1 polymer ?
#
loop_
_entity_poly.entity_id
_entity_poly.type
_entity_poly.pdbx_seq_one_letter_code
_entity_poly.pdbx_strand_id
1 'polypeptide(L)'
;MSPVKNQKSKGRKPALIIILALIFLLPLAFSQEEYDYNIESYSIYFDIINDNTVKETIEISLTANTNFSRYVFYSDYPIENPDAIVKINGEMKVVNVSVSKIVGGINAVYVKFPIVHPGDRVEIRISFYSSGMLQNVQNKKQFAYYIKFSQPVGVFYVRLFVPKGYAILSPVIPSPDMVESSENRLVLEWKRENIKAGEEFYFIVGFSGEIKGFSPLWLVVIFVSAFAGGFFAGMLYKERRGKEKVEILRSDEEKIIELLKNGPVLQSELVKRLGVSKAKVSLLLKDMEKKGLIERVKEGRSYLVKLKES
;
A
#
# COMPACT_ATOMS: atom_id res chain seq x y z
N MET A 1 29.08 103.48 -4.43
CA MET A 1 29.44 103.34 -5.86
C MET A 1 30.96 103.22 -5.94
N SER A 2 31.46 102.32 -6.79
CA SER A 2 32.87 101.90 -7.00
C SER A 2 33.40 100.79 -6.06
N PRO A 3 34.20 99.82 -6.57
CA PRO A 3 33.76 98.81 -7.55
C PRO A 3 34.10 97.37 -7.14
N VAL A 4 33.37 96.43 -7.74
CA VAL A 4 33.55 94.98 -7.66
C VAL A 4 34.96 94.58 -8.15
N LYS A 5 35.74 93.91 -7.29
CA LYS A 5 37.02 93.31 -7.65
C LYS A 5 36.85 91.80 -7.84
N ASN A 6 36.85 91.40 -9.10
CA ASN A 6 36.78 90.04 -9.61
C ASN A 6 38.01 89.24 -9.13
N GLN A 7 37.80 88.16 -8.36
CA GLN A 7 38.90 87.29 -7.90
C GLN A 7 38.71 85.86 -8.42
N LYS A 8 39.71 85.46 -9.19
CA LYS A 8 39.85 84.22 -9.96
C LYS A 8 39.57 82.95 -9.15
N SER A 9 38.84 82.03 -9.78
CA SER A 9 38.75 80.61 -9.49
C SER A 9 40.14 80.01 -9.21
N LYS A 10 40.37 79.61 -7.95
CA LYS A 10 41.52 78.78 -7.54
C LYS A 10 41.06 77.32 -7.57
N GLY A 11 41.58 76.56 -8.52
CA GLY A 11 41.37 75.12 -8.63
C GLY A 11 41.67 74.42 -7.30
N ARG A 12 40.63 73.78 -6.74
CA ARG A 12 40.77 72.85 -5.62
C ARG A 12 41.07 71.46 -6.21
N LYS A 13 42.18 70.92 -5.72
CA LYS A 13 42.84 69.67 -6.08
C LYS A 13 41.87 68.47 -6.11
N PRO A 14 41.99 67.53 -7.07
CA PRO A 14 41.21 66.29 -7.10
C PRO A 14 41.82 65.24 -6.16
N ALA A 15 42.00 65.58 -4.87
CA ALA A 15 42.64 64.68 -3.90
C ALA A 15 41.63 63.87 -3.07
N LEU A 16 40.33 64.22 -3.11
CA LEU A 16 39.31 63.57 -2.27
C LEU A 16 38.50 62.48 -2.99
N ILE A 17 38.53 62.42 -4.33
CA ILE A 17 37.79 61.42 -5.11
C ILE A 17 38.61 60.11 -5.26
N ILE A 18 39.95 60.17 -5.09
CA ILE A 18 40.82 58.99 -5.23
C ILE A 18 40.77 58.10 -3.99
N ILE A 19 40.58 58.67 -2.79
CA ILE A 19 40.53 57.89 -1.53
C ILE A 19 39.23 57.08 -1.42
N LEU A 20 38.11 57.58 -1.95
CA LEU A 20 36.83 56.86 -1.94
C LEU A 20 36.79 55.72 -2.99
N ALA A 21 37.56 55.85 -4.09
CA ALA A 21 37.69 54.80 -5.11
C ALA A 21 38.64 53.66 -4.69
N LEU A 22 39.58 53.90 -3.78
CA LEU A 22 40.52 52.89 -3.27
C LEU A 22 39.89 51.92 -2.27
N ILE A 23 38.80 52.31 -1.60
CA ILE A 23 38.04 51.40 -0.70
C ILE A 23 37.20 50.39 -1.50
N PHE A 24 36.85 50.71 -2.75
CA PHE A 24 36.15 49.78 -3.66
C PHE A 24 37.08 48.80 -4.41
N LEU A 25 38.41 48.95 -4.26
CA LEU A 25 39.42 48.09 -4.89
C LEU A 25 40.14 47.18 -3.89
N LEU A 26 39.79 47.21 -2.61
CA LEU A 26 40.16 46.12 -1.72
C LEU A 26 39.41 44.89 -2.23
N PRO A 27 40.11 43.83 -2.70
CA PRO A 27 39.43 42.56 -2.85
C PRO A 27 38.83 42.29 -1.47
N LEU A 28 37.50 42.18 -1.41
CA LEU A 28 36.84 41.48 -0.33
C LEU A 28 37.56 40.15 -0.27
N ALA A 29 38.53 40.03 0.64
CA ALA A 29 39.08 38.76 1.02
C ALA A 29 37.89 38.07 1.68
N PHE A 30 37.10 37.39 0.86
CA PHE A 30 36.18 36.38 1.33
C PHE A 30 37.07 35.46 2.14
N SER A 31 36.97 35.55 3.47
CA SER A 31 37.55 34.54 4.35
C SER A 31 36.94 33.23 3.89
N GLN A 32 37.71 32.42 3.18
CA GLN A 32 37.34 31.02 2.99
C GLN A 32 37.29 30.47 4.42
N GLU A 33 36.09 30.15 4.90
CA GLU A 33 35.95 29.45 6.18
C GLU A 33 36.75 28.16 6.07
N GLU A 34 37.84 28.08 6.82
CA GLU A 34 38.71 26.91 6.82
C GLU A 34 38.01 25.83 7.65
N TYR A 35 37.35 24.89 6.97
CA TYR A 35 36.67 23.77 7.61
C TYR A 35 37.67 22.79 8.21
N ASP A 36 37.36 22.23 9.38
CA ASP A 36 38.21 21.23 10.06
C ASP A 36 38.45 19.96 9.21
N TYR A 37 37.54 19.68 8.27
CA TYR A 37 37.61 18.55 7.36
C TYR A 37 36.79 18.80 6.10
N ASN A 38 37.16 18.11 5.01
CA ASN A 38 36.39 18.06 3.78
C ASN A 38 35.49 16.84 3.78
N ILE A 39 34.21 16.99 3.44
CA ILE A 39 33.29 15.85 3.28
C ILE A 39 33.31 15.40 1.82
N GLU A 40 33.88 14.23 1.58
CA GLU A 40 33.95 13.61 0.25
C GLU A 40 32.60 13.02 -0.13
N SER A 41 31.94 12.33 0.81
CA SER A 41 30.61 11.75 0.61
C SER A 41 29.77 11.79 1.87
N TYR A 42 28.47 12.01 1.70
CA TYR A 42 27.45 11.96 2.75
C TYR A 42 26.26 11.14 2.25
N SER A 43 26.02 9.99 2.86
CA SER A 43 24.96 9.06 2.47
C SER A 43 23.98 8.84 3.61
N ILE A 44 22.69 8.90 3.30
CA ILE A 44 21.62 8.64 4.28
C ILE A 44 20.72 7.52 3.77
N TYR A 45 20.49 6.55 4.63
CA TYR A 45 19.59 5.43 4.35
C TYR A 45 18.46 5.45 5.35
N PHE A 46 17.22 5.45 4.84
CA PHE A 46 16.00 5.39 5.63
C PHE A 46 15.32 4.04 5.42
N ASP A 47 15.19 3.24 6.47
CA ASP A 47 14.39 2.02 6.46
C ASP A 47 13.14 2.22 7.32
N ILE A 48 11.97 2.28 6.68
CA ILE A 48 10.69 2.41 7.39
C ILE A 48 10.35 1.06 8.03
N ILE A 49 10.52 0.97 9.35
CA ILE A 49 10.31 -0.28 10.10
C ILE A 49 8.83 -0.50 10.36
N ASN A 50 8.13 0.56 10.78
CA ASN A 50 6.71 0.53 11.09
C ASN A 50 6.10 1.94 10.89
N ASP A 51 4.86 2.10 11.33
CA ASP A 51 4.05 3.31 11.13
C ASP A 51 4.64 4.60 11.71
N ASN A 52 5.54 4.52 12.69
CA ASN A 52 6.09 5.68 13.37
C ASN A 52 7.61 5.66 13.52
N THR A 53 8.25 4.51 13.28
CA THR A 53 9.69 4.33 13.48
C THR A 53 10.41 4.15 12.15
N VAL A 54 11.43 4.97 11.94
CA VAL A 54 12.37 4.85 10.83
C VAL A 54 13.73 4.50 11.41
N LYS A 55 14.41 3.51 10.83
CA LYS A 55 15.82 3.26 11.10
C LYS A 55 16.63 4.11 10.14
N GLU A 56 17.50 4.93 10.68
CA GLU A 56 18.42 5.76 9.92
C GLU A 56 19.82 5.18 9.96
N THR A 57 20.53 5.29 8.83
CA THR A 57 21.96 5.05 8.77
C THR A 57 22.61 6.19 8.00
N ILE A 58 23.55 6.88 8.63
CA ILE A 58 24.32 7.95 8.03
C ILE A 58 25.75 7.45 7.82
N GLU A 59 26.24 7.52 6.59
CA GLU A 59 27.61 7.15 6.23
C GLU A 59 28.34 8.37 5.66
N ILE A 60 29.48 8.71 6.25
CA ILE A 60 30.22 9.93 5.94
C ILE A 60 31.66 9.55 5.65
N SER A 61 32.20 9.98 4.50
CA SER A 61 33.64 9.94 4.21
C SER A 61 34.20 11.34 4.28
N LEU A 62 35.23 11.53 5.09
CA LEU A 62 35.86 12.82 5.28
C LEU A 62 37.39 12.72 5.29
N THR A 63 38.04 13.81 4.88
CA THR A 63 39.48 14.00 4.94
C THR A 63 39.79 15.18 5.86
N ALA A 64 40.62 14.94 6.88
CA ALA A 64 40.96 15.93 7.90
C ALA A 64 41.83 17.06 7.35
N ASN A 65 41.48 18.31 7.65
CA ASN A 65 42.31 19.50 7.38
C ASN A 65 43.03 19.95 8.66
N THR A 66 42.41 19.75 9.82
CA THR A 66 42.93 20.11 11.14
C THR A 66 42.92 18.91 12.09
N ASN A 67 43.47 19.08 13.30
CA ASN A 67 43.34 18.07 14.35
C ASN A 67 41.95 18.13 14.98
N PHE A 68 41.17 17.05 14.92
CA PHE A 68 39.88 16.92 15.63
C PHE A 68 39.66 15.51 16.15
N SER A 69 38.67 15.35 17.02
CA SER A 69 38.35 14.07 17.70
C SER A 69 36.86 13.84 17.86
N ARG A 70 36.04 14.65 17.17
CA ARG A 70 34.59 14.53 17.22
C ARG A 70 33.95 14.97 15.91
N TYR A 71 32.83 14.32 15.59
CA TYR A 71 31.89 14.75 14.56
C TYR A 71 30.55 15.09 15.22
N VAL A 72 29.87 16.12 14.73
CA VAL A 72 28.59 16.58 15.27
C VAL A 72 27.60 16.76 14.13
N PHE A 73 26.39 16.24 14.30
CA PHE A 73 25.26 16.57 13.46
C PHE A 73 24.03 16.90 14.31
N TYR A 74 23.08 17.59 13.68
CA TYR A 74 21.85 18.04 14.30
C TYR A 74 20.66 17.32 13.67
N SER A 75 19.69 16.95 14.50
CA SER A 75 18.44 16.33 14.06
C SER A 75 17.27 16.99 14.76
N ASP A 76 16.26 17.38 13.97
CA ASP A 76 14.98 17.87 14.48
C ASP A 76 14.09 16.72 15.01
N TYR A 77 14.51 15.47 14.78
CA TYR A 77 13.77 14.27 15.16
C TYR A 77 14.38 13.64 16.42
N PRO A 78 13.57 13.02 17.29
CA PRO A 78 14.06 12.21 18.40
C PRO A 78 15.02 11.12 17.91
N ILE A 79 16.06 10.85 18.70
CA ILE A 79 17.08 9.85 18.40
C ILE A 79 17.09 8.81 19.50
N GLU A 80 16.89 7.56 19.11
CA GLU A 80 16.83 6.40 19.98
C GLU A 80 17.92 5.39 19.60
N ASN A 81 18.58 4.85 20.62
CA ASN A 81 19.62 3.81 20.50
C ASN A 81 20.69 4.11 19.43
N PRO A 82 21.39 5.27 19.51
CA PRO A 82 22.43 5.58 18.55
C PRO A 82 23.67 4.72 18.77
N ASP A 83 24.19 4.19 17.66
CA ASP A 83 25.46 3.46 17.58
C ASP A 83 26.31 4.06 16.46
N ALA A 84 27.63 4.00 16.61
CA ALA A 84 28.55 4.46 15.59
C ALA A 84 29.82 3.63 15.50
N ILE A 85 30.23 3.40 14.26
CA ILE A 85 31.49 2.79 13.89
C ILE A 85 32.28 3.82 13.11
N VAL A 86 33.55 4.01 13.50
CA VAL A 86 34.47 4.93 12.83
C VAL A 86 35.65 4.13 12.33
N LYS A 87 36.05 4.36 11.09
CA LYS A 87 37.23 3.78 10.48
C LYS A 87 38.22 4.89 10.15
N ILE A 88 39.36 4.89 10.80
CA ILE A 88 40.42 5.89 10.61
C ILE A 88 41.55 5.20 9.86
N ASN A 89 41.88 5.68 8.67
CA ASN A 89 42.95 5.13 7.83
C ASN A 89 42.88 3.59 7.63
N GLY A 90 41.67 3.03 7.61
CA GLY A 90 41.46 1.58 7.47
C GLY A 90 41.15 0.84 8.77
N GLU A 91 41.50 1.38 9.93
CA GLU A 91 41.31 0.73 11.23
C GLU A 91 39.92 1.03 11.80
N MET A 92 39.11 -0.01 11.99
CA MET A 92 37.74 0.10 12.49
C MET A 92 37.69 0.16 14.03
N LYS A 93 36.93 1.10 14.58
CA LYS A 93 36.69 1.29 16.02
C LYS A 93 35.21 1.56 16.27
N VAL A 94 34.62 0.84 17.22
CA VAL A 94 33.31 1.18 17.78
C VAL A 94 33.48 2.36 18.71
N VAL A 95 32.63 3.37 18.59
CA VAL A 95 32.78 4.63 19.31
C VAL A 95 31.52 5.02 20.06
N ASN A 96 31.71 5.80 21.12
CA ASN A 96 30.59 6.28 21.92
C ASN A 96 29.85 7.42 21.21
N VAL A 97 28.53 7.31 21.15
CA VAL A 97 27.63 8.36 20.69
C VAL A 97 26.93 8.97 21.89
N SER A 98 26.94 10.30 21.99
CA SER A 98 26.17 11.03 23.01
C SER A 98 25.19 11.99 22.36
N VAL A 99 23.96 12.01 22.85
CA VAL A 99 22.89 12.90 22.36
C VAL A 99 22.60 13.95 23.43
N SER A 100 22.61 15.22 23.03
CA SER A 100 22.23 16.34 23.88
C SER A 100 21.10 17.12 23.24
N LYS A 101 20.04 17.39 24.00
CA LYS A 101 18.94 18.24 23.54
C LYS A 101 19.36 19.71 23.62
N ILE A 102 19.21 20.44 22.51
CA ILE A 102 19.45 21.88 22.42
C ILE A 102 18.09 22.60 22.49
N VAL A 103 18.13 23.91 22.72
CA VAL A 103 16.96 24.80 22.65
C VAL A 103 16.18 24.57 21.36
N GLY A 104 14.84 24.52 21.45
CA GLY A 104 13.96 24.34 20.30
C GLY A 104 13.65 22.89 19.92
N GLY A 105 14.10 21.89 20.69
CA GLY A 105 13.79 20.48 20.43
C GLY A 105 14.76 19.78 19.49
N ILE A 106 15.77 20.49 18.98
CA ILE A 106 16.84 19.97 18.13
C ILE A 106 17.79 19.11 18.97
N ASN A 107 18.12 17.93 18.50
CA ASN A 107 19.08 17.03 19.10
C ASN A 107 20.45 17.22 18.45
N ALA A 108 21.49 17.48 19.25
CA ALA A 108 22.87 17.38 18.80
C ALA A 108 23.45 16.02 19.14
N VAL A 109 23.97 15.34 18.13
CA VAL A 109 24.61 14.04 18.26
C VAL A 109 26.11 14.21 18.12
N TYR A 110 26.83 13.80 19.14
CA TYR A 110 28.29 13.85 19.18
C TYR A 110 28.84 12.44 19.04
N VAL A 111 29.63 12.23 17.99
CA VAL A 111 30.41 11.01 17.76
C VAL A 111 31.85 11.31 18.15
N LYS A 112 32.37 10.69 19.21
CA LYS A 112 33.73 10.95 19.71
C LYS A 112 34.68 9.83 19.31
N PHE A 113 35.82 10.16 18.73
CA PHE A 113 36.83 9.20 18.28
C PHE A 113 38.25 9.69 18.66
N PRO A 114 39.29 8.85 18.55
CA PRO A 114 40.68 9.29 18.75
C PRO A 114 41.03 10.51 17.89
N ILE A 115 41.99 11.31 18.33
CA ILE A 115 42.45 12.48 17.56
C ILE A 115 42.92 12.02 16.18
N VAL A 116 42.39 12.65 15.15
CA VAL A 116 42.84 12.53 13.77
C VAL A 116 43.70 13.73 13.40
N HIS A 117 44.61 13.53 12.46
CA HIS A 117 45.56 14.52 12.01
C HIS A 117 45.27 14.96 10.57
N PRO A 118 45.74 16.15 10.15
CA PRO A 118 45.61 16.61 8.77
C PRO A 118 46.06 15.54 7.76
N GLY A 119 45.23 15.26 6.77
CA GLY A 119 45.44 14.22 5.76
C GLY A 119 44.87 12.85 6.09
N ASP A 120 44.46 12.59 7.34
CA ASP A 120 43.79 11.34 7.71
C ASP A 120 42.43 11.21 7.04
N ARG A 121 42.10 9.98 6.62
CA ARG A 121 40.77 9.63 6.10
C ARG A 121 39.95 8.98 7.20
N VAL A 122 38.72 9.47 7.35
CA VAL A 122 37.79 8.96 8.35
C VAL A 122 36.49 8.59 7.66
N GLU A 123 36.05 7.35 7.85
CA GLU A 123 34.73 6.89 7.45
C GLU A 123 33.90 6.72 8.74
N ILE A 124 32.77 7.41 8.83
CA ILE A 124 31.88 7.36 9.99
C ILE A 124 30.57 6.74 9.54
N ARG A 125 30.14 5.68 10.22
CA ARG A 125 28.82 5.09 10.06
C ARG A 125 28.04 5.20 11.36
N ILE A 126 26.90 5.87 11.32
CA ILE A 126 26.04 6.13 12.46
C ILE A 126 24.69 5.46 12.18
N SER A 127 24.17 4.69 13.13
CA SER A 127 22.85 4.05 13.02
C SER A 127 22.02 4.37 14.25
N PHE A 128 20.76 4.75 14.04
CA PHE A 128 19.83 5.07 15.11
C PHE A 128 18.38 4.90 14.65
N TYR A 129 17.45 4.99 15.58
CA TYR A 129 16.02 5.01 15.30
C TYR A 129 15.48 6.41 15.55
N SER A 130 14.57 6.85 14.68
CA SER A 130 13.88 8.12 14.82
C SER A 130 12.37 7.97 14.61
N SER A 131 11.64 8.96 15.11
CA SER A 131 10.20 9.07 14.94
C SER A 131 9.81 10.49 14.52
N GLY A 132 8.61 10.64 13.95
CA GLY A 132 8.10 11.96 13.51
C GLY A 132 8.38 12.34 12.05
N MET A 133 9.19 11.56 11.32
CA MET A 133 9.34 11.71 9.86
C MET A 133 8.11 11.20 9.08
N LEU A 134 7.27 10.41 9.74
CA LEU A 134 6.09 9.77 9.15
C LEU A 134 4.83 10.46 9.68
N GLN A 135 3.95 10.88 8.77
CA GLN A 135 2.67 11.50 9.10
C GLN A 135 1.53 10.83 8.35
N ASN A 136 0.37 10.78 8.99
CA ASN A 136 -0.87 10.34 8.35
C ASN A 136 -1.61 11.53 7.76
N VAL A 137 -1.80 11.53 6.45
CA VAL A 137 -2.54 12.56 5.70
C VAL A 137 -3.66 11.87 4.92
N GLN A 138 -4.92 12.09 5.30
CA GLN A 138 -6.10 11.52 4.61
C GLN A 138 -6.03 9.99 4.39
N ASN A 139 -5.74 9.21 5.44
CA ASN A 139 -5.52 7.75 5.39
C ASN A 139 -4.33 7.28 4.51
N LYS A 140 -3.48 8.20 4.08
CA LYS A 140 -2.20 7.90 3.41
C LYS A 140 -1.08 8.25 4.37
N LYS A 141 0.07 7.63 4.17
CA LYS A 141 1.28 7.98 4.91
C LYS A 141 2.16 8.87 4.06
N GLN A 142 2.86 9.78 4.73
CA GLN A 142 3.80 10.70 4.13
C GLN A 142 5.09 10.67 4.93
N PHE A 143 6.19 10.39 4.25
CA PHE A 143 7.55 10.61 4.74
C PHE A 143 7.98 12.04 4.40
N ALA A 144 8.53 12.75 5.36
CA ALA A 144 9.10 14.08 5.19
C ALA A 144 10.44 14.20 5.92
N TYR A 145 11.49 14.59 5.19
CA TYR A 145 12.83 14.79 5.73
C TYR A 145 13.47 16.06 5.18
N TYR A 146 14.14 16.81 6.04
CA TYR A 146 14.86 18.04 5.72
C TYR A 146 16.33 17.90 6.11
N ILE A 147 17.23 18.37 5.25
CA ILE A 147 18.65 18.50 5.57
C ILE A 147 19.23 19.76 4.93
N LYS A 148 20.11 20.43 5.67
CA LYS A 148 20.89 21.57 5.22
C LYS A 148 22.37 21.34 5.52
N PHE A 149 23.21 21.56 4.52
CA PHE A 149 24.65 21.40 4.68
C PHE A 149 25.29 22.72 5.07
N SER A 150 26.04 22.75 6.18
CA SER A 150 26.78 23.94 6.63
C SER A 150 28.11 24.14 5.90
N GLN A 151 28.57 23.14 5.17
CA GLN A 151 29.83 23.15 4.43
C GLN A 151 29.70 22.34 3.13
N PRO A 152 30.62 22.49 2.17
CA PRO A 152 30.55 21.75 0.91
C PRO A 152 30.63 20.23 1.09
N VAL A 153 29.92 19.49 0.23
CA VAL A 153 29.93 18.03 0.18
C VAL A 153 30.18 17.56 -1.25
N GLY A 154 31.14 16.66 -1.43
CA GLY A 154 31.48 16.11 -2.75
C GLY A 154 30.31 15.36 -3.37
N VAL A 155 29.84 14.30 -2.70
CA VAL A 155 28.67 13.51 -3.14
C VAL A 155 27.66 13.39 -2.00
N PHE A 156 26.42 13.76 -2.26
CA PHE A 156 25.29 13.53 -1.36
C PHE A 156 24.38 12.45 -1.93
N TYR A 157 24.07 11.45 -1.11
CA TYR A 157 23.25 10.32 -1.51
C TYR A 157 22.16 10.04 -0.48
N VAL A 158 20.94 9.76 -0.94
CA VAL A 158 19.81 9.38 -0.11
C VAL A 158 19.15 8.15 -0.69
N ARG A 159 18.82 7.19 0.18
CA ARG A 159 18.02 6.02 -0.17
C ARG A 159 16.87 5.85 0.82
N LEU A 160 15.66 5.67 0.30
CA LEU A 160 14.47 5.37 1.09
C LEU A 160 13.93 3.98 0.75
N PHE A 161 13.84 3.12 1.75
CA PHE A 161 13.18 1.82 1.66
C PHE A 161 11.72 1.95 2.12
N VAL A 162 10.78 1.74 1.19
CA VAL A 162 9.36 1.73 1.47
C VAL A 162 8.92 0.33 1.92
N PRO A 163 8.05 0.18 2.93
CA PRO A 163 7.61 -1.12 3.41
C PRO A 163 6.89 -1.95 2.33
N LYS A 164 6.92 -3.28 2.46
CA LYS A 164 6.25 -4.19 1.53
C LYS A 164 4.74 -3.98 1.55
N GLY A 165 4.10 -4.09 0.39
CA GLY A 165 2.65 -3.92 0.26
C GLY A 165 2.18 -2.46 0.19
N TYR A 166 3.10 -1.50 0.17
CA TYR A 166 2.78 -0.07 0.00
C TYR A 166 3.05 0.36 -1.45
N ALA A 167 2.19 1.22 -1.99
CA ALA A 167 2.42 1.87 -3.28
C ALA A 167 2.90 3.31 -3.06
N ILE A 168 3.91 3.73 -3.82
CA ILE A 168 4.35 5.13 -3.85
C ILE A 168 3.25 5.99 -4.51
N LEU A 169 2.96 7.13 -3.91
CA LEU A 169 2.01 8.11 -4.41
C LEU A 169 2.77 9.30 -5.01
N SER A 170 2.31 9.76 -6.17
CA SER A 170 2.83 10.97 -6.80
C SER A 170 2.16 12.24 -6.26
N PRO A 171 2.88 13.38 -6.19
CA PRO A 171 4.28 13.56 -6.59
C PRO A 171 5.26 13.12 -5.49
N VAL A 172 6.45 12.70 -5.92
CA VAL A 172 7.62 12.53 -5.05
C VAL A 172 8.53 13.74 -5.23
N ILE A 173 8.95 14.35 -4.11
CA ILE A 173 9.73 15.58 -4.10
C ILE A 173 11.06 15.34 -3.36
N PRO A 174 12.22 15.70 -3.94
CA PRO A 174 12.41 15.95 -5.36
C PRO A 174 12.19 14.65 -6.15
N SER A 175 12.10 14.72 -7.47
CA SER A 175 12.03 13.50 -8.30
C SER A 175 13.26 12.61 -8.03
N PRO A 176 13.06 11.30 -7.78
CA PRO A 176 14.15 10.36 -7.55
C PRO A 176 14.94 10.14 -8.84
N ASP A 177 16.24 9.89 -8.70
CA ASP A 177 17.11 9.54 -9.82
C ASP A 177 16.94 8.07 -10.21
N MET A 178 16.54 7.23 -9.25
CA MET A 178 16.21 5.82 -9.48
C MET A 178 15.03 5.39 -8.63
N VAL A 179 14.16 4.55 -9.22
CA VAL A 179 13.10 3.81 -8.52
C VAL A 179 13.23 2.34 -8.90
N GLU A 180 13.48 1.49 -7.90
CA GLU A 180 13.66 0.05 -8.10
C GLU A 180 12.69 -0.73 -7.20
N SER A 181 12.27 -1.92 -7.66
CA SER A 181 11.68 -2.92 -6.79
C SER A 181 12.75 -3.93 -6.37
N SER A 182 13.26 -3.79 -5.16
CA SER A 182 14.30 -4.66 -4.60
C SER A 182 13.73 -5.47 -3.44
N GLU A 183 13.89 -6.80 -3.49
CA GLU A 183 13.40 -7.73 -2.46
C GLU A 183 11.90 -7.58 -2.10
N ASN A 184 11.06 -7.22 -3.08
CA ASN A 184 9.63 -6.94 -2.88
C ASN A 184 9.32 -5.67 -2.06
N ARG A 185 10.32 -4.77 -1.89
CA ARG A 185 10.16 -3.40 -1.40
C ARG A 185 10.41 -2.42 -2.54
N LEU A 186 9.82 -1.22 -2.44
CA LEU A 186 10.15 -0.12 -3.34
C LEU A 186 11.30 0.69 -2.75
N VAL A 187 12.28 1.00 -3.58
CA VAL A 187 13.48 1.76 -3.21
C VAL A 187 13.51 3.02 -4.06
N LEU A 188 13.65 4.18 -3.40
CA LEU A 188 13.86 5.46 -4.06
C LEU A 188 15.26 5.96 -3.74
N GLU A 189 15.94 6.48 -4.75
CA GLU A 189 17.30 6.99 -4.61
C GLU A 189 17.47 8.39 -5.17
N TRP A 190 18.28 9.19 -4.47
CA TRP A 190 18.69 10.51 -4.90
C TRP A 190 20.20 10.64 -4.74
N LYS A 191 20.87 11.19 -5.75
CA LYS A 191 22.30 11.46 -5.79
C LYS A 191 22.51 12.88 -6.29
N ARG A 192 23.30 13.65 -5.57
CA ARG A 192 23.72 15.00 -5.92
C ARG A 192 25.23 15.12 -5.76
N GLU A 193 25.85 15.97 -6.55
CA GLU A 193 27.31 16.16 -6.56
C GLU A 193 27.62 17.64 -6.41
N ASN A 194 28.76 17.95 -5.81
CA ASN A 194 29.27 19.31 -5.59
C ASN A 194 28.29 20.22 -4.83
N ILE A 195 27.76 19.71 -3.71
CA ILE A 195 26.86 20.46 -2.82
C ILE A 195 27.63 21.64 -2.22
N LYS A 196 27.05 22.83 -2.27
CA LYS A 196 27.63 24.04 -1.67
C LYS A 196 27.19 24.22 -0.23
N ALA A 197 28.00 24.93 0.54
CA ALA A 197 27.61 25.39 1.88
C ALA A 197 26.30 26.20 1.82
N GLY A 198 25.37 25.88 2.71
CA GLY A 198 24.05 26.50 2.80
C GLY A 198 22.98 25.84 1.94
N GLU A 199 23.31 24.91 1.03
CA GLU A 199 22.31 24.19 0.25
C GLU A 199 21.46 23.27 1.14
N GLU A 200 20.19 23.16 0.76
CA GLU A 200 19.18 22.44 1.53
C GLU A 200 18.30 21.57 0.63
N PHE A 201 17.83 20.46 1.20
CA PHE A 201 17.04 19.45 0.50
C PHE A 201 15.83 19.06 1.34
N TYR A 202 14.69 18.96 0.66
CA TYR A 202 13.41 18.55 1.24
C TYR A 202 12.91 17.31 0.51
N PHE A 203 12.83 16.19 1.23
CA PHE A 203 12.33 14.92 0.71
C PHE A 203 10.91 14.69 1.20
N ILE A 204 9.95 14.58 0.29
CA ILE A 204 8.55 14.30 0.58
C ILE A 204 8.09 13.13 -0.29
N VAL A 205 7.66 12.05 0.36
CA VAL A 205 7.22 10.82 -0.30
C VAL A 205 5.90 10.37 0.30
N GLY A 206 4.84 10.35 -0.52
CA GLY A 206 3.56 9.76 -0.14
C GLY A 206 3.52 8.26 -0.43
N PHE A 207 2.85 7.48 0.41
CA PHE A 207 2.56 6.07 0.16
C PHE A 207 1.14 5.69 0.59
N SER A 208 0.53 4.78 -0.17
CA SER A 208 -0.80 4.23 0.13
C SER A 208 -0.78 3.47 1.46
N GLY A 209 -1.93 3.22 2.08
CA GLY A 209 -1.99 2.16 3.11
C GLY A 209 -1.53 0.81 2.56
N GLU A 210 -1.26 -0.14 3.46
CA GLU A 210 -0.90 -1.51 3.08
C GLU A 210 -2.01 -2.11 2.18
N ILE A 211 -1.63 -2.54 0.98
CA ILE A 211 -2.51 -3.26 0.07
C ILE A 211 -2.76 -4.62 0.69
N LYS A 212 -3.88 -4.74 1.42
CA LYS A 212 -4.34 -6.01 1.96
C LYS A 212 -4.59 -6.96 0.78
N GLY A 213 -3.70 -7.94 0.62
CA GLY A 213 -3.86 -8.99 -0.37
C GLY A 213 -5.17 -9.74 -0.18
N PHE A 214 -5.74 -10.24 -1.27
CA PHE A 214 -6.93 -11.09 -1.21
C PHE A 214 -6.59 -12.37 -0.42
N SER A 215 -7.21 -12.56 0.74
CA SER A 215 -6.92 -13.73 1.58
C SER A 215 -7.32 -15.02 0.84
N PRO A 216 -6.45 -16.04 0.80
CA PRO A 216 -6.77 -17.35 0.21
C PRO A 216 -8.04 -17.99 0.79
N LEU A 217 -8.44 -17.63 2.01
CA LEU A 217 -9.68 -18.08 2.66
C LEU A 217 -10.93 -17.72 1.85
N TRP A 218 -10.94 -16.58 1.15
CA TRP A 218 -12.07 -16.18 0.31
C TRP A 218 -12.27 -17.12 -0.88
N LEU A 219 -11.18 -17.65 -1.45
CA LEU A 219 -11.27 -18.65 -2.52
C LEU A 219 -11.88 -19.95 -1.98
N VAL A 220 -11.50 -20.37 -0.77
CA VAL A 220 -12.08 -21.55 -0.12
C VAL A 220 -13.58 -21.36 0.13
N VAL A 221 -14.01 -20.18 0.60
CA VAL A 221 -15.44 -19.87 0.79
C VAL A 221 -16.21 -19.92 -0.53
N ILE A 222 -15.64 -19.38 -1.62
CA ILE A 222 -16.26 -19.45 -2.96
C ILE A 222 -16.38 -20.92 -3.42
N PHE A 223 -15.34 -21.73 -3.25
CA PHE A 223 -15.38 -23.15 -3.61
C PHE A 223 -16.40 -23.94 -2.79
N VAL A 224 -16.43 -23.75 -1.47
CA VAL A 224 -17.37 -24.44 -0.57
C VAL A 224 -18.81 -24.03 -0.87
N SER A 225 -19.06 -22.74 -1.12
CA SER A 225 -20.39 -22.24 -1.48
C SER A 225 -20.86 -22.74 -2.85
N ALA A 226 -19.97 -22.80 -3.84
CA ALA A 226 -20.28 -23.40 -5.14
C ALA A 226 -20.57 -24.90 -5.01
N PHE A 227 -19.81 -25.63 -4.19
CA PHE A 227 -20.00 -27.06 -3.97
C PHE A 227 -21.31 -27.35 -3.21
N ALA A 228 -21.59 -26.59 -2.15
CA ALA A 228 -22.85 -26.68 -1.43
C ALA A 228 -24.04 -26.32 -2.33
N GLY A 229 -23.94 -25.23 -3.10
CA GLY A 229 -24.97 -24.82 -4.05
C GLY A 229 -25.24 -25.88 -5.12
N GLY A 230 -24.19 -26.47 -5.69
CA GLY A 230 -24.30 -27.58 -6.64
C GLY A 230 -24.92 -28.84 -6.04
N PHE A 231 -24.55 -29.18 -4.80
CA PHE A 231 -25.10 -30.32 -4.07
C PHE A 231 -26.59 -30.14 -3.77
N PHE A 232 -27.00 -28.98 -3.24
CA PHE A 232 -28.39 -28.64 -2.98
C PHE A 232 -29.22 -28.59 -4.27
N ALA A 233 -28.70 -27.99 -5.34
CA ALA A 233 -29.37 -27.97 -6.64
C ALA A 233 -29.57 -29.39 -7.20
N GLY A 234 -28.57 -30.27 -7.07
CA GLY A 234 -28.65 -31.67 -7.48
C GLY A 234 -29.69 -32.47 -6.69
N MET A 235 -29.77 -32.25 -5.37
CA MET A 235 -30.77 -32.89 -4.52
C MET A 235 -32.20 -32.49 -4.90
N LEU A 236 -32.44 -31.19 -5.12
CA LEU A 236 -33.75 -30.68 -5.57
C LEU A 236 -34.14 -31.16 -6.98
N TYR A 237 -33.17 -31.33 -7.87
CA TYR A 237 -33.42 -31.87 -9.22
C TYR A 237 -33.86 -33.33 -9.21
N LYS A 238 -33.32 -34.14 -8.28
CA LYS A 238 -33.64 -35.57 -8.15
C LYS A 238 -35.08 -35.82 -7.70
N GLU A 239 -35.61 -34.98 -6.81
CA GLU A 239 -36.99 -35.11 -6.32
C GLU A 239 -38.05 -34.85 -7.39
N ARG A 240 -37.79 -33.94 -8.34
CA ARG A 240 -38.74 -33.63 -9.43
C ARG A 240 -38.89 -34.79 -10.40
N ARG A 241 -37.80 -35.50 -10.74
CA ARG A 241 -37.86 -36.67 -11.63
C ARG A 241 -38.47 -37.92 -10.99
N GLY A 242 -38.48 -38.01 -9.66
CA GLY A 242 -39.12 -39.12 -8.95
C GLY A 242 -40.64 -39.11 -9.08
N LYS A 243 -41.27 -37.92 -9.10
CA LYS A 243 -42.73 -37.79 -9.18
C LYS A 243 -43.27 -37.98 -10.60
N GLU A 244 -42.57 -37.44 -11.60
CA GLU A 244 -43.00 -37.50 -13.01
C GLU A 244 -42.96 -38.93 -13.60
N LYS A 245 -42.03 -39.79 -13.14
CA LYS A 245 -41.93 -41.18 -13.60
C LYS A 245 -43.03 -42.11 -13.07
N VAL A 246 -43.62 -41.81 -11.91
CA VAL A 246 -44.61 -42.68 -11.26
C VAL A 246 -46.01 -42.48 -11.87
N GLU A 247 -46.33 -41.28 -12.33
CA GLU A 247 -47.63 -40.96 -12.94
C GLU A 247 -47.82 -41.57 -14.34
N ILE A 248 -46.72 -41.77 -15.08
CA ILE A 248 -46.73 -42.32 -16.45
C ILE A 248 -46.92 -43.86 -16.46
N LEU A 249 -46.67 -44.54 -15.33
CA LEU A 249 -46.66 -46.01 -15.24
C LEU A 249 -47.98 -46.64 -14.75
N ARG A 250 -48.97 -45.86 -14.28
CA ARG A 250 -50.27 -46.41 -13.83
C ARG A 250 -51.15 -46.80 -15.01
N SER A 251 -51.65 -48.03 -15.02
CA SER A 251 -52.54 -48.52 -16.09
C SER A 251 -53.92 -47.84 -16.02
N ASP A 252 -54.62 -47.77 -17.16
CA ASP A 252 -55.97 -47.19 -17.22
C ASP A 252 -56.97 -47.94 -16.30
N GLU A 253 -56.75 -49.25 -16.03
CA GLU A 253 -57.57 -50.04 -15.10
C GLU A 253 -57.35 -49.62 -13.63
N GLU A 254 -56.10 -49.36 -13.23
CA GLU A 254 -55.76 -48.91 -11.87
C GLU A 254 -56.40 -47.55 -11.55
N LYS A 255 -56.41 -46.63 -12.52
CA LYS A 255 -57.05 -45.32 -12.39
C LYS A 255 -58.56 -45.47 -12.16
N ILE A 256 -59.22 -46.43 -12.81
CA ILE A 256 -60.64 -46.69 -12.59
C ILE A 256 -60.89 -47.30 -11.21
N ILE A 257 -60.06 -48.24 -10.77
CA ILE A 257 -60.19 -48.82 -9.43
C ILE A 257 -60.04 -47.74 -8.35
N GLU A 258 -59.07 -46.83 -8.49
CA GLU A 258 -58.87 -45.71 -7.55
C GLU A 258 -60.08 -44.75 -7.52
N LEU A 259 -60.71 -44.48 -8.68
CA LEU A 259 -61.94 -43.68 -8.73
C LEU A 259 -63.11 -44.37 -8.04
N LEU A 260 -63.28 -45.68 -8.24
CA LEU A 260 -64.40 -46.45 -7.68
C LEU A 260 -64.24 -46.81 -6.20
N LYS A 261 -63.02 -46.71 -5.63
CA LYS A 261 -62.79 -46.81 -4.17
C LYS A 261 -63.55 -45.75 -3.39
N ASN A 262 -63.84 -44.60 -4.01
CA ASN A 262 -64.58 -43.51 -3.38
C ASN A 262 -66.11 -43.68 -3.50
N GLY A 263 -66.59 -44.79 -4.06
CA GLY A 263 -68.00 -45.11 -4.23
C GLY A 263 -68.40 -45.33 -5.71
N PRO A 264 -69.66 -45.70 -5.97
CA PRO A 264 -70.17 -45.89 -7.33
C PRO A 264 -70.11 -44.60 -8.15
N VAL A 265 -69.70 -44.70 -9.42
CA VAL A 265 -69.55 -43.54 -10.32
C VAL A 265 -70.25 -43.83 -11.65
N LEU A 266 -70.89 -42.82 -12.23
CA LEU A 266 -71.50 -42.94 -13.56
C LEU A 266 -70.42 -43.07 -14.64
N GLN A 267 -70.66 -43.93 -15.63
CA GLN A 267 -69.76 -44.10 -16.77
C GLN A 267 -69.48 -42.79 -17.53
N SER A 268 -70.48 -41.91 -17.65
CA SER A 268 -70.33 -40.58 -18.25
C SER A 268 -69.37 -39.68 -17.45
N GLU A 269 -69.26 -39.89 -16.14
CA GLU A 269 -68.35 -39.17 -15.28
C GLU A 269 -66.93 -39.75 -15.34
N LEU A 270 -66.78 -41.07 -15.46
CA LEU A 270 -65.49 -41.71 -15.72
C LEU A 270 -64.86 -41.20 -17.03
N VAL A 271 -65.66 -41.01 -18.08
CA VAL A 271 -65.23 -40.39 -19.35
C VAL A 271 -64.65 -38.99 -19.12
N LYS A 272 -65.33 -38.16 -18.30
CA LYS A 272 -64.87 -36.81 -17.98
C LYS A 272 -63.60 -36.80 -17.14
N ARG A 273 -63.52 -37.66 -16.11
CA ARG A 273 -62.40 -37.70 -15.16
C ARG A 273 -61.12 -38.30 -15.77
N LEU A 274 -61.25 -39.23 -16.70
CA LEU A 274 -60.09 -39.86 -17.38
C LEU A 274 -59.69 -39.18 -18.68
N GLY A 275 -60.51 -38.27 -19.23
CA GLY A 275 -60.22 -37.54 -20.45
C GLY A 275 -60.13 -38.40 -21.72
N VAL A 276 -60.71 -39.61 -21.70
CA VAL A 276 -60.65 -40.58 -22.81
C VAL A 276 -62.00 -40.68 -23.54
N SER A 277 -61.99 -41.22 -24.76
CA SER A 277 -63.22 -41.38 -25.55
C SER A 277 -64.22 -42.35 -24.88
N LYS A 278 -65.52 -42.10 -25.08
CA LYS A 278 -66.60 -42.97 -24.57
C LYS A 278 -66.43 -44.43 -25.01
N ALA A 279 -65.94 -44.66 -26.23
CA ALA A 279 -65.67 -45.99 -26.75
C ALA A 279 -64.55 -46.69 -25.96
N LYS A 280 -63.45 -45.99 -25.66
CA LYS A 280 -62.34 -46.54 -24.87
C LYS A 280 -62.78 -46.92 -23.45
N VAL A 281 -63.54 -46.05 -22.77
CA VAL A 281 -64.11 -46.36 -21.45
C VAL A 281 -65.07 -47.54 -21.51
N SER A 282 -65.93 -47.60 -22.53
CA SER A 282 -66.88 -48.71 -22.67
C SER A 282 -66.18 -50.05 -22.89
N LEU A 283 -65.07 -50.08 -23.64
CA LEU A 283 -64.28 -51.29 -23.86
C LEU A 283 -63.58 -51.71 -22.57
N LEU A 284 -62.92 -50.77 -21.90
CA LEU A 284 -62.17 -51.03 -20.68
C LEU A 284 -63.09 -51.50 -19.53
N LEU A 285 -64.26 -50.88 -19.35
CA LEU A 285 -65.23 -51.35 -18.36
C LEU A 285 -65.81 -52.73 -18.70
N LYS A 286 -65.95 -53.08 -19.99
CA LYS A 286 -66.40 -54.41 -20.40
C LYS A 286 -65.34 -55.47 -20.04
N ASP A 287 -64.07 -55.16 -20.24
CA ASP A 287 -62.96 -56.05 -19.88
C ASP A 287 -62.83 -56.20 -18.36
N MET A 288 -62.97 -55.10 -17.60
CA MET A 288 -62.95 -55.12 -16.14
C MET A 288 -64.15 -55.89 -15.54
N GLU A 289 -65.34 -55.78 -16.13
CA GLU A 289 -66.52 -56.56 -15.71
C GLU A 289 -66.35 -58.05 -16.05
N LYS A 290 -65.79 -58.39 -17.22
CA LYS A 290 -65.44 -59.77 -17.59
C LYS A 290 -64.42 -60.40 -16.64
N LYS A 291 -63.47 -59.59 -16.14
CA LYS A 291 -62.50 -59.98 -15.10
C LYS A 291 -63.13 -60.05 -13.69
N GLY A 292 -64.39 -59.66 -13.52
CA GLY A 292 -65.08 -59.67 -12.23
C GLY A 292 -64.66 -58.55 -11.27
N LEU A 293 -63.97 -57.51 -11.75
CA LEU A 293 -63.46 -56.40 -10.91
C LEU A 293 -64.54 -55.37 -10.57
N ILE A 294 -65.55 -55.23 -11.43
CA ILE A 294 -66.60 -54.22 -11.33
C ILE A 294 -67.96 -54.80 -11.73
N GLU A 295 -69.02 -54.10 -11.34
CA GLU A 295 -70.39 -54.35 -11.78
C GLU A 295 -71.00 -53.09 -12.39
N ARG A 296 -71.79 -53.25 -13.46
CA ARG A 296 -72.48 -52.16 -14.14
C ARG A 296 -73.99 -52.28 -13.96
N VAL A 297 -74.60 -51.29 -13.33
CA VAL A 297 -76.06 -51.20 -13.15
C VAL A 297 -76.59 -50.13 -14.10
N LYS A 298 -77.63 -50.44 -14.89
CA LYS A 298 -78.19 -49.47 -15.83
C LYS A 298 -78.93 -48.37 -15.05
N GLU A 299 -78.53 -47.11 -15.25
CA GLU A 299 -79.11 -45.95 -14.61
C GLU A 299 -79.42 -44.86 -15.66
N GLY A 300 -80.69 -44.75 -16.03
CA GLY A 300 -81.16 -43.86 -17.08
C GLY A 300 -80.50 -44.13 -18.45
N ARG A 301 -79.80 -43.13 -18.99
CA ARG A 301 -79.07 -43.20 -20.27
C ARG A 301 -77.59 -43.59 -20.11
N SER A 302 -77.16 -43.99 -18.91
CA SER A 302 -75.78 -44.37 -18.57
C SER A 302 -75.76 -45.64 -17.73
N TYR A 303 -74.57 -46.12 -17.40
CA TYR A 303 -74.36 -47.16 -16.40
C TYR A 303 -73.73 -46.54 -15.16
N LEU A 304 -74.22 -46.94 -13.99
CA LEU A 304 -73.54 -46.78 -12.71
C LEU A 304 -72.54 -47.92 -12.56
N VAL A 305 -71.29 -47.58 -12.31
CA VAL A 305 -70.20 -48.53 -12.16
C VAL A 305 -69.81 -48.57 -10.68
N LYS A 306 -69.69 -49.78 -10.12
CA LYS A 306 -69.22 -50.01 -8.75
C LYS A 306 -68.19 -51.13 -8.72
N LEU A 307 -67.32 -51.14 -7.70
CA LEU A 307 -66.47 -52.29 -7.45
C LEU A 307 -67.34 -53.49 -7.09
N LYS A 308 -66.95 -54.67 -7.56
CA LYS A 308 -67.59 -55.91 -7.14
C LYS A 308 -67.11 -56.23 -5.72
N GLU A 309 -68.03 -56.35 -4.78
CA GLU A 309 -67.71 -56.87 -3.44
C GLU A 309 -67.26 -58.33 -3.61
N SER A 310 -66.08 -58.66 -3.08
CA SER A 310 -65.56 -60.04 -3.04
C SER A 310 -66.17 -60.81 -1.89
#